data_AF-A0A7K1Z7J2-F1
#
_entry.id   AF-A0A7K1Z7J2-F1
#
_cell.length_a   1.000
_cell.length_b   1.000
_cell.length_c   1.000
_cell.angle_alpha   90.00
_cell.angle_beta   90.00
_cell.angle_gamma   90.00
#
_symmetry.space_group_name_H-M   'P 1'
#
loop_
_entity.id
_entity.type
_entity.pdbx_description
1 polymer ?
#
loop_
_entity_poly.entity_id
_entity_poly.type
_entity_poly.pdbx_seq_one_letter_code
_entity_poly.pdbx_strand_id
1 'polypeptide(L)'
;MSVGYGTHKKGRPLSPVEVGKLIRQATEAGVSTKQCSKAIKLDQSGISRFLRILDLPEETQHLISWGAQKGSIGFSAATQLVRLEDADDQQVVVQSILSEGLNSKEIQQVVQLKTRSDREIKECLEEVLDMRPVIEKRHVFIGTVENRDLESILANLTQAERDSILQSSIIALDLDEVSGRLGKKLFTLVGSDSLDIAVRSVGPDNLEEQLITLIQQGVDHV
;
A
#
# COMPACT_ATOMS: atom_id res chain seq x y z
N MET A 1 13.05 34.38 -3.97
CA MET A 1 13.05 33.06 -3.28
C MET A 1 12.37 32.05 -4.18
N SER A 2 13.08 31.00 -4.59
CA SER A 2 12.50 29.92 -5.40
C SER A 2 11.83 28.91 -4.47
N VAL A 3 10.50 28.90 -4.44
CA VAL A 3 9.71 27.82 -3.84
C VAL A 3 9.66 26.69 -4.87
N GLY A 4 10.65 25.80 -4.83
CA GLY A 4 10.85 24.75 -5.83
C GLY A 4 9.66 23.82 -6.02
N TYR A 5 8.74 24.19 -6.89
CA TYR A 5 7.68 23.34 -7.42
C TYR A 5 8.25 22.64 -8.66
N GLY A 6 8.46 21.32 -8.58
CA GLY A 6 8.93 20.52 -9.73
C GLY A 6 10.35 19.95 -9.63
N THR A 7 11.06 20.12 -8.50
CA THR A 7 12.29 19.35 -8.24
C THR A 7 12.15 18.54 -6.96
N HIS A 8 12.43 17.23 -7.03
CA HIS A 8 12.56 16.32 -5.89
C HIS A 8 13.83 16.65 -5.08
N LYS A 9 14.08 17.93 -4.76
CA LYS A 9 15.19 18.32 -3.91
C LYS A 9 14.80 18.04 -2.45
N LYS A 10 15.54 17.12 -1.83
CA LYS A 10 15.58 16.93 -0.38
C LYS A 10 15.98 18.27 0.25
N GLY A 11 15.07 18.91 0.99
CA GLY A 11 15.33 20.19 1.66
C GLY A 11 14.55 21.37 1.10
N ARG A 12 13.21 21.32 1.13
CA ARG A 12 12.40 22.54 1.00
C ARG A 12 12.45 23.27 2.35
N PRO A 13 12.97 24.51 2.42
CA PRO A 13 13.17 25.21 3.68
C PRO A 13 11.87 25.72 4.31
N LEU A 14 10.80 25.82 3.52
CA LEU A 14 9.49 26.26 3.96
C LEU A 14 8.48 25.13 3.76
N SER A 15 7.60 24.94 4.74
CA SER A 15 6.38 24.13 4.67
C SER A 15 5.33 24.77 3.74
N PRO A 16 4.33 24.00 3.28
CA PRO A 16 3.22 24.57 2.51
C PRO A 16 2.48 25.70 3.23
N VAL A 17 2.29 25.58 4.55
CA VAL A 17 1.62 26.59 5.37
C VAL A 17 2.43 27.88 5.43
N GLU A 18 3.75 27.79 5.62
CA GLU A 18 4.63 28.97 5.59
C GLU A 18 4.62 29.66 4.22
N VAL A 19 4.62 28.88 3.13
CA VAL A 19 4.45 29.44 1.78
C VAL A 19 3.11 30.16 1.65
N GLY A 20 2.02 29.57 2.13
CA GLY A 20 0.70 30.22 2.17
C GLY A 20 0.72 31.53 2.94
N LYS A 21 1.29 31.55 4.14
CA LYS A 21 1.39 32.74 4.99
C LYS A 21 2.17 33.87 4.30
N LEU A 22 3.29 33.56 3.66
CA LEU A 22 4.07 34.55 2.90
C LEU A 22 3.31 35.10 1.69
N ILE A 23 2.54 34.26 0.98
CA ILE A 23 1.68 34.72 -0.12
C ILE A 23 0.59 35.64 0.43
N ARG A 24 -0.08 35.28 1.53
CA ARG A 24 -1.13 36.09 2.17
C ARG A 24 -0.58 37.46 2.58
N GLN A 25 0.58 37.50 3.25
CA GLN A 25 1.27 38.75 3.61
C GLN A 25 1.59 39.63 2.38
N ALA A 26 2.08 39.04 1.30
CA ALA A 26 2.35 39.79 0.07
C ALA A 26 1.06 40.36 -0.54
N THR A 27 -0.04 39.60 -0.52
CA THR A 27 -1.33 40.07 -1.02
C THR A 27 -1.94 41.17 -0.17
N GLU A 28 -1.79 41.10 1.15
CA GLU A 28 -2.20 42.15 2.10
C GLU A 28 -1.38 43.44 1.92
N ALA A 29 -0.11 43.31 1.52
CA ALA A 29 0.75 44.43 1.13
C ALA A 29 0.45 45.01 -0.27
N GLY A 30 -0.60 44.53 -0.94
CA GLY A 30 -1.06 45.06 -2.24
C GLY A 30 -0.50 44.35 -3.46
N VAL A 31 0.27 43.26 -3.31
CA VAL A 31 0.74 42.46 -4.45
C VAL A 31 -0.38 41.55 -4.95
N SER A 32 -0.73 41.63 -6.23
CA SER A 32 -1.78 40.74 -6.77
C SER A 32 -1.34 39.27 -6.79
N THR A 33 -2.29 38.34 -6.68
CA THR A 33 -2.05 36.89 -6.85
C THR A 33 -1.40 36.55 -8.20
N LYS A 34 -1.67 37.36 -9.24
CA LYS A 34 -1.03 37.27 -10.57
C LYS A 34 0.46 37.59 -10.51
N GLN A 35 0.84 38.62 -9.77
CA GLN A 35 2.24 38.96 -9.55
C GLN A 35 2.95 37.91 -8.69
N CYS A 36 2.31 37.41 -7.63
CA CYS A 36 2.84 36.32 -6.80
C CYS A 36 3.12 35.07 -7.65
N SER A 37 2.13 34.61 -8.41
CA SER A 37 2.24 33.49 -9.37
C SER A 37 3.43 33.64 -10.33
N LYS A 38 3.58 34.81 -10.95
CA LYS A 38 4.71 35.10 -11.85
C LYS A 38 6.05 35.08 -11.11
N ALA A 39 6.11 35.65 -9.91
CA ALA A 39 7.34 35.75 -9.12
C ALA A 39 7.82 34.38 -8.63
N ILE A 40 6.90 33.51 -8.21
CA ILE A 40 7.23 32.20 -7.66
C ILE A 40 7.13 31.06 -8.69
N LYS A 41 6.81 31.39 -9.94
CA LYS A 41 6.66 30.45 -11.07
C LYS A 41 5.64 29.35 -10.80
N LEU A 42 4.53 29.72 -10.16
CA LEU A 42 3.37 28.87 -9.94
C LEU A 42 2.21 29.39 -10.77
N ASP A 43 1.31 28.51 -11.17
CA ASP A 43 0.06 28.93 -11.78
C ASP A 43 -0.91 29.53 -10.74
N GLN A 44 -1.97 30.17 -11.20
CA GLN A 44 -2.99 30.74 -10.31
C GLN A 44 -3.64 29.68 -9.43
N SER A 45 -3.83 28.46 -9.95
CA SER A 45 -4.43 27.37 -9.19
C SER A 45 -3.53 26.91 -8.05
N GLY A 46 -2.20 26.87 -8.26
CA GLY A 46 -1.20 26.61 -7.24
C GLY A 46 -1.23 27.64 -6.11
N ILE A 47 -1.27 28.94 -6.45
CA ILE A 47 -1.42 30.02 -5.46
C ILE A 47 -2.66 29.82 -4.59
N SER A 48 -3.80 29.58 -5.24
CA SER A 48 -5.08 29.40 -4.54
C SER A 48 -5.03 28.23 -3.56
N ARG A 49 -4.36 27.12 -3.90
CA ARG A 49 -4.20 25.98 -3.00
C ARG A 49 -3.43 26.32 -1.72
N PHE A 50 -2.34 27.08 -1.82
CA PHE A 50 -1.58 27.50 -0.64
C PHE A 50 -2.36 28.46 0.26
N LEU A 51 -3.17 29.34 -0.33
CA LEU A 51 -4.01 30.25 0.43
C LEU A 51 -5.15 29.51 1.13
N ARG A 52 -5.78 28.54 0.45
CA ARG A 52 -6.91 27.77 1.01
C ARG A 52 -6.53 26.94 2.21
N ILE A 53 -5.37 26.28 2.23
CA ILE A 53 -4.98 25.44 3.38
C ILE A 53 -4.83 26.23 4.69
N LEU A 54 -4.74 27.56 4.62
CA LEU A 54 -4.74 28.44 5.80
C LEU A 54 -6.13 28.65 6.41
N ASP A 55 -7.19 28.17 5.75
CA ASP A 55 -8.56 28.23 6.23
C ASP A 55 -8.91 27.00 7.09
N LEU A 56 -8.02 26.00 7.14
CA LEU A 56 -8.09 24.88 8.08
C LEU A 56 -7.76 25.36 9.51
N PRO A 57 -8.26 24.66 10.56
CA PRO A 57 -7.86 24.94 11.94
C PRO A 57 -6.34 24.93 12.13
N GLU A 58 -5.81 25.76 13.05
CA GLU A 58 -4.36 25.84 13.30
C GLU A 58 -3.75 24.50 13.71
N GLU A 59 -4.52 23.71 14.48
CA GLU A 59 -4.20 22.33 14.84
C GLU A 59 -4.12 21.40 13.62
N THR A 60 -4.82 21.68 12.53
CA THR A 60 -4.65 20.92 11.29
C THR A 60 -3.46 21.45 10.50
N GLN A 61 -3.25 22.77 10.48
CA GLN A 61 -2.17 23.41 9.73
C GLN A 61 -0.78 22.92 10.15
N HIS A 62 -0.53 22.73 11.45
CA HIS A 62 0.78 22.28 11.94
C HIS A 62 1.16 20.87 11.46
N LEU A 63 0.17 20.04 11.07
CA LEU A 63 0.37 18.70 10.54
C LEU A 63 0.71 18.70 9.04
N ILE A 64 0.50 19.82 8.33
CA ILE A 64 0.63 19.88 6.88
C ILE A 64 2.09 19.90 6.46
N SER A 65 2.46 18.95 5.61
CA SER A 65 3.79 18.82 5.02
C SER A 65 3.73 18.63 3.50
N TRP A 66 4.87 18.68 2.82
CA TRP A 66 4.89 18.59 1.35
C TRP A 66 4.42 17.24 0.78
N GLY A 67 4.51 16.17 1.57
CA GLY A 67 4.07 14.83 1.20
C GLY A 67 3.66 14.06 2.45
N ALA A 68 2.79 13.07 2.31
CA ALA A 68 2.33 12.29 3.45
C ALA A 68 3.50 11.52 4.09
N GLN A 69 3.64 11.65 5.40
CA GLN A 69 4.54 10.87 6.25
C GLN A 69 3.77 10.40 7.47
N LYS A 70 4.32 9.46 8.23
CA LYS A 70 3.71 9.02 9.49
C LYS A 70 3.57 10.22 10.42
N GLY A 71 2.34 10.54 10.83
CA GLY A 71 2.04 11.69 11.69
C GLY A 71 1.94 13.04 10.96
N SER A 72 1.85 13.08 9.62
CA SER A 72 1.66 14.33 8.87
C SER A 72 0.59 14.20 7.78
N ILE A 73 0.03 15.33 7.39
CA ILE A 73 -0.93 15.45 6.29
C ILE A 73 -0.19 15.98 5.07
N GLY A 74 -0.23 15.25 3.95
CA GLY A 74 0.36 15.73 2.71
C GLY A 74 -0.38 16.96 2.16
N PHE A 75 0.34 17.88 1.52
CA PHE A 75 -0.24 19.12 0.96
C PHE A 75 -1.45 18.86 0.05
N SER A 76 -1.38 17.86 -0.83
CA SER A 76 -2.51 17.49 -1.70
C SER A 76 -3.72 17.02 -0.91
N ALA A 77 -3.52 16.24 0.16
CA ALA A 77 -4.58 15.81 1.07
C ALA A 77 -5.23 17.02 1.76
N ALA A 78 -4.44 17.93 2.33
CA ALA A 78 -4.94 19.15 2.97
C ALA A 78 -5.78 20.02 2.01
N THR A 79 -5.39 20.12 0.73
CA THR A 79 -6.17 20.87 -0.26
C THR A 79 -7.52 20.24 -0.61
N GLN A 80 -7.69 18.94 -0.37
CA GLN A 80 -9.01 18.30 -0.46
C GLN A 80 -9.80 18.49 0.82
N LEU A 81 -9.15 18.34 1.98
CA LEU A 81 -9.76 18.47 3.30
C LEU A 81 -10.50 19.80 3.48
N VAL A 82 -9.89 20.91 3.05
CA VAL A 82 -10.48 22.26 3.15
C VAL A 82 -11.81 22.44 2.38
N ARG A 83 -12.18 21.47 1.56
CA ARG A 83 -13.44 21.49 0.81
C ARG A 83 -14.62 20.96 1.62
N LEU A 84 -14.37 20.37 2.79
CA LEU A 84 -15.41 20.09 3.78
C LEU A 84 -15.75 21.40 4.49
N GLU A 85 -17.03 21.74 4.52
CA GLU A 85 -17.49 23.00 5.13
C GLU A 85 -17.51 22.93 6.66
N ASP A 86 -17.79 21.74 7.19
CA ASP A 86 -17.90 21.49 8.63
C ASP A 86 -16.54 21.15 9.27
N ALA A 87 -16.22 21.81 10.39
CA ALA A 87 -14.94 21.65 11.07
C ALA A 87 -14.82 20.31 11.83
N ASP A 88 -15.94 19.76 12.32
CA ASP A 88 -15.96 18.46 12.99
C ASP A 88 -15.73 17.35 11.95
N ASP A 89 -16.32 17.46 10.76
CA ASP A 89 -16.06 16.57 9.63
C ASP A 89 -14.58 16.61 9.22
N GLN A 90 -13.99 17.81 9.14
CA GLN A 90 -12.55 17.96 8.88
C GLN A 90 -11.73 17.24 9.94
N GLN A 91 -12.08 17.40 11.23
CA GLN A 91 -11.35 16.77 12.33
C GLN A 91 -11.45 15.23 12.28
N VAL A 92 -12.62 14.68 11.96
CA VAL A 92 -12.80 13.24 11.79
C VAL A 92 -11.93 12.70 10.66
N VAL A 93 -11.90 13.38 9.51
CA VAL A 93 -11.04 12.97 8.39
C VAL A 93 -9.56 13.11 8.75
N VAL A 94 -9.16 14.15 9.49
CA VAL A 94 -7.78 14.31 9.98
C VAL A 94 -7.38 13.12 10.85
N GLN A 95 -8.22 12.71 11.80
CA GLN A 95 -7.95 11.54 12.64
C GLN A 95 -7.75 10.28 11.79
N SER A 96 -8.64 10.03 10.82
CA SER A 96 -8.51 8.89 9.90
C SER A 96 -7.24 8.95 9.05
N ILE A 97 -6.82 10.14 8.58
CA ILE A 97 -5.54 10.29 7.85
C ILE A 97 -4.37 9.83 8.73
N LEU A 98 -4.39 10.21 10.02
CA LEU A 98 -3.31 9.91 10.95
C LEU A 98 -3.31 8.45 11.43
N SER A 99 -4.49 7.84 11.62
CA SER A 99 -4.61 6.46 12.11
C SER A 99 -4.57 5.41 10.99
N GLU A 100 -5.36 5.62 9.93
CA GLU A 100 -5.56 4.66 8.83
C GLU A 100 -4.73 4.97 7.58
N GLY A 101 -3.96 6.07 7.60
CA GLY A 101 -3.03 6.43 6.53
C GLY A 101 -3.72 6.76 5.21
N LEU A 102 -4.87 7.46 5.25
CA LEU A 102 -5.61 7.82 4.03
C LEU A 102 -4.73 8.61 3.04
N ASN A 103 -4.74 8.18 1.79
CA ASN A 103 -4.05 8.87 0.71
C ASN A 103 -4.92 9.98 0.08
N SER A 104 -4.31 10.86 -0.71
CA SER A 104 -5.02 12.02 -1.29
C SER A 104 -6.21 11.64 -2.19
N LYS A 105 -6.21 10.46 -2.82
CA LYS A 105 -7.33 9.99 -3.66
C LYS A 105 -8.49 9.50 -2.80
N GLU A 106 -8.19 8.78 -1.71
CA GLU A 106 -9.20 8.34 -0.74
C GLU A 106 -9.90 9.54 -0.11
N ILE A 107 -9.14 10.54 0.35
CA ILE A 107 -9.70 11.78 0.91
C ILE A 107 -10.57 12.49 -0.12
N GLN A 108 -10.11 12.57 -1.39
CA GLN A 108 -10.91 13.15 -2.45
C GLN A 108 -12.25 12.41 -2.64
N GLN A 109 -12.27 11.09 -2.53
CA GLN A 109 -13.48 10.29 -2.61
C GLN A 109 -14.41 10.55 -1.43
N VAL A 110 -13.88 10.56 -0.20
CA VAL A 110 -14.65 10.89 1.01
C VAL A 110 -15.32 12.26 0.89
N VAL A 111 -14.55 13.28 0.50
CA VAL A 111 -15.08 14.64 0.27
C VAL A 111 -16.16 14.63 -0.81
N GLN A 112 -15.95 13.91 -1.92
CA GLN A 112 -16.95 13.84 -2.99
C GLN A 112 -18.24 13.13 -2.57
N LEU A 113 -18.15 12.07 -1.76
CA LEU A 113 -19.31 11.39 -1.19
C LEU A 113 -20.07 12.36 -0.27
N LYS A 114 -19.39 12.95 0.72
CA LYS A 114 -20.01 13.91 1.65
C LYS A 114 -20.70 15.05 0.91
N THR A 115 -20.03 15.71 -0.04
CA THR A 115 -20.61 16.85 -0.77
C THR A 115 -21.80 16.46 -1.67
N ARG A 116 -21.86 15.23 -2.17
CA ARG A 116 -22.92 14.81 -3.10
C ARG A 116 -24.15 14.24 -2.41
N SER A 117 -23.97 13.49 -1.33
CA SER A 117 -25.05 12.78 -0.65
C SER A 117 -25.42 13.36 0.70
N ASP A 118 -24.64 14.31 1.21
CA ASP A 118 -24.78 14.91 2.56
C ASP A 118 -24.89 13.88 3.70
N ARG A 119 -24.30 12.71 3.50
CA ARG A 119 -24.26 11.62 4.49
C ARG A 119 -23.34 11.97 5.66
N GLU A 120 -23.39 11.18 6.73
CA GLU A 120 -22.41 11.32 7.81
C GLU A 120 -20.99 11.03 7.29
N ILE A 121 -20.01 11.81 7.74
CA ILE A 121 -18.63 11.70 7.28
C ILE A 121 -18.01 10.33 7.61
N LYS A 122 -18.42 9.72 8.73
CA LYS A 122 -17.96 8.40 9.17
C LYS A 122 -18.39 7.30 8.20
N GLU A 123 -19.64 7.32 7.75
CA GLU A 123 -20.11 6.37 6.75
C GLU A 123 -19.35 6.51 5.42
N CYS A 124 -19.07 7.76 5.02
CA CYS A 124 -18.29 8.02 3.79
C CYS A 124 -16.84 7.52 3.93
N LEU A 125 -16.27 7.56 5.12
CA LEU A 125 -14.93 7.02 5.42
C LEU A 125 -14.93 5.50 5.38
N GLU A 126 -15.88 4.85 6.04
CA GLU A 126 -16.04 3.39 6.04
C GLU A 126 -16.16 2.86 4.61
N GLU A 127 -17.04 3.45 3.80
CA GLU A 127 -17.21 3.06 2.40
C GLU A 127 -15.92 3.15 1.58
N VAL A 128 -15.11 4.20 1.78
CA VAL A 128 -13.83 4.36 1.09
C VAL A 128 -12.77 3.39 1.60
N LEU A 129 -12.76 3.09 2.90
CA LEU A 129 -11.84 2.13 3.50
C LEU A 129 -12.16 0.70 3.06
N ASP A 130 -13.44 0.35 2.95
CA ASP A 130 -13.90 -0.97 2.48
C ASP A 130 -13.56 -1.23 1.00
N MET A 131 -13.38 -0.17 0.20
CA MET A 131 -12.89 -0.28 -1.18
C MET A 131 -11.39 -0.53 -1.28
N ARG A 132 -10.64 -0.55 -0.17
CA ARG A 132 -9.20 -0.83 -0.22
C ARG A 132 -8.94 -2.25 -0.73
N PRO A 133 -8.04 -2.43 -1.70
CA PRO A 133 -7.70 -3.76 -2.16
C PRO A 133 -7.03 -4.55 -1.04
N VAL A 134 -7.52 -5.75 -0.77
CA VAL A 134 -6.84 -6.72 0.09
C VAL A 134 -5.65 -7.27 -0.68
N ILE A 135 -4.44 -6.92 -0.26
CA ILE A 135 -3.20 -7.42 -0.89
C ILE A 135 -2.90 -8.80 -0.30
N GLU A 136 -3.24 -9.86 -1.03
CA GLU A 136 -2.76 -11.20 -0.73
C GLU A 136 -1.34 -11.38 -1.28
N LYS A 137 -0.37 -11.58 -0.38
CA LYS A 137 0.97 -12.04 -0.77
C LYS A 137 0.98 -13.55 -0.80
N ARG A 138 1.40 -14.10 -1.94
CA ARG A 138 1.64 -15.53 -2.11
C ARG A 138 3.12 -15.75 -2.34
N HIS A 139 3.68 -16.72 -1.64
CA HIS A 139 5.06 -17.18 -1.83
C HIS A 139 5.04 -18.41 -2.70
N VAL A 140 6.03 -18.50 -3.60
CA VAL A 140 6.18 -19.61 -4.53
C VAL A 140 7.53 -20.25 -4.31
N PHE A 141 7.53 -21.54 -4.02
CA PHE A 141 8.73 -22.36 -3.92
C PHE A 141 8.73 -23.36 -5.08
N ILE A 142 9.82 -23.44 -5.82
CA ILE A 142 9.98 -24.36 -6.95
C ILE A 142 11.22 -25.19 -6.66
N GLY A 143 11.02 -26.50 -6.52
CA GLY A 143 12.11 -27.46 -6.34
C GLY A 143 12.18 -28.45 -7.49
N THR A 144 13.31 -29.15 -7.56
CA THR A 144 13.62 -30.15 -8.57
C THR A 144 13.57 -31.56 -8.01
N VAL A 145 13.25 -32.54 -8.86
CA VAL A 145 13.37 -33.96 -8.52
C VAL A 145 14.59 -34.49 -9.27
N GLU A 146 15.73 -34.58 -8.58
CA GLU A 146 16.99 -35.00 -9.21
C GLU A 146 17.16 -36.53 -9.28
N ASN A 147 16.39 -37.27 -8.48
CA ASN A 147 16.44 -38.73 -8.47
C ASN A 147 15.80 -39.33 -9.73
N ARG A 148 16.61 -40.01 -10.55
CA ARG A 148 16.17 -40.62 -11.83
C ARG A 148 15.18 -41.76 -11.65
N ASP A 149 15.28 -42.52 -10.57
CA ASP A 149 14.36 -43.62 -10.29
C ASP A 149 12.99 -43.06 -9.91
N LEU A 150 12.97 -42.05 -9.03
CA LEU A 150 11.75 -41.32 -8.67
C LEU A 150 11.12 -40.64 -9.88
N GLU A 151 11.92 -39.95 -10.72
CA GLU A 151 11.44 -39.34 -11.96
C GLU A 151 10.72 -40.39 -12.85
N SER A 152 11.30 -41.59 -12.97
CA SER A 152 10.74 -42.67 -13.79
C SER A 152 9.41 -43.18 -13.23
N ILE A 153 9.27 -43.27 -11.91
CA ILE A 153 8.00 -43.66 -11.28
C ILE A 153 6.95 -42.55 -11.45
N LEU A 154 7.30 -41.30 -11.13
CA LEU A 154 6.42 -40.14 -11.30
C LEU A 154 5.97 -39.96 -12.75
N ALA A 155 6.78 -40.39 -13.73
CA ALA A 155 6.45 -40.32 -15.15
C ALA A 155 5.31 -41.27 -15.56
N ASN A 156 5.11 -42.37 -14.82
CA ASN A 156 4.05 -43.37 -15.05
C ASN A 156 2.75 -43.05 -14.30
N LEU A 157 2.79 -42.12 -13.33
CA LEU A 157 1.61 -41.67 -12.60
C LEU A 157 0.80 -40.63 -13.38
N THR A 158 -0.49 -40.58 -13.13
CA THR A 158 -1.36 -39.47 -13.51
C THR A 158 -1.04 -38.21 -12.71
N GLN A 159 -1.55 -37.05 -13.15
CA GLN A 159 -1.35 -35.81 -12.39
C GLN A 159 -2.04 -35.85 -11.03
N ALA A 160 -3.23 -36.46 -10.94
CA ALA A 160 -3.98 -36.55 -9.69
C ALA A 160 -3.25 -37.40 -8.64
N GLU A 161 -2.63 -38.52 -9.05
CA GLU A 161 -1.83 -39.36 -8.14
C GLU A 161 -0.59 -38.61 -7.65
N ARG A 162 0.13 -37.91 -8.53
CA ARG A 162 1.27 -37.07 -8.14
C ARG A 162 0.88 -35.97 -7.16
N ASP A 163 -0.21 -35.26 -7.43
CA ASP A 163 -0.67 -34.18 -6.57
C ASP A 163 -1.18 -34.72 -5.21
N SER A 164 -1.75 -35.93 -5.17
CA SER A 164 -2.12 -36.61 -3.92
C SER A 164 -0.90 -36.98 -3.06
N ILE A 165 0.17 -37.47 -3.69
CA ILE A 165 1.44 -37.75 -3.01
C ILE A 165 2.05 -36.45 -2.45
N LEU A 166 2.07 -35.40 -3.26
CA LEU A 166 2.56 -34.10 -2.82
C LEU A 166 1.73 -33.53 -1.68
N GLN A 167 0.40 -33.61 -1.74
CA GLN A 167 -0.48 -33.14 -0.67
C GLN A 167 -0.22 -33.88 0.64
N SER A 168 0.00 -35.20 0.58
CA SER A 168 0.35 -36.00 1.76
C SER A 168 1.70 -35.58 2.34
N SER A 169 2.66 -35.24 1.48
CA SER A 169 3.98 -34.74 1.88
C SER A 169 3.90 -33.34 2.52
N ILE A 170 3.06 -32.44 1.98
CA ILE A 170 2.79 -31.12 2.55
C ILE A 170 2.19 -31.24 3.95
N ILE A 171 1.21 -32.13 4.14
CA ILE A 171 0.59 -32.39 5.45
C ILE A 171 1.61 -32.97 6.43
N ALA A 172 2.47 -33.89 5.99
CA ALA A 172 3.51 -34.47 6.84
C ALA A 172 4.57 -33.46 7.30
N LEU A 173 4.79 -32.38 6.54
CA LEU A 173 5.68 -31.27 6.91
C LEU A 173 5.00 -30.17 7.74
N ASP A 174 3.71 -30.33 8.08
CA ASP A 174 2.93 -29.35 8.83
C ASP A 174 2.91 -27.96 8.16
N LEU A 175 2.88 -27.95 6.82
CA LEU A 175 2.83 -26.72 6.02
C LEU A 175 1.39 -26.25 5.84
N ASP A 176 0.99 -25.25 6.64
CA ASP A 176 -0.37 -24.70 6.62
C ASP A 176 -0.64 -23.77 5.42
N GLU A 177 -1.86 -23.84 4.88
CA GLU A 177 -2.34 -23.10 3.70
C GLU A 177 -1.46 -23.22 2.45
N VAL A 178 -0.66 -24.29 2.35
CA VAL A 178 0.18 -24.57 1.18
C VAL A 178 -0.57 -25.51 0.23
N SER A 179 -0.59 -25.12 -1.04
CA SER A 179 -1.02 -25.97 -2.14
C SER A 179 0.14 -26.16 -3.10
N GLY A 180 0.12 -27.24 -3.87
CA GLY A 180 1.22 -27.49 -4.78
C GLY A 180 0.84 -28.33 -5.97
N ARG A 181 1.82 -28.47 -6.87
CA ARG A 181 1.72 -29.32 -8.04
C ARG A 181 3.00 -30.12 -8.21
N LEU A 182 2.88 -31.43 -8.33
CA LEU A 182 4.01 -32.33 -8.57
C LEU A 182 4.05 -32.72 -10.05
N GLY A 183 5.10 -32.25 -10.71
CA GLY A 183 5.49 -32.68 -12.05
C GLY A 183 6.39 -33.91 -11.99
N LYS A 184 6.96 -34.27 -13.14
CA LYS A 184 7.88 -35.41 -13.26
C LYS A 184 9.29 -35.09 -12.71
N LYS A 185 9.72 -33.84 -12.92
CA LYS A 185 11.07 -33.34 -12.61
C LYS A 185 11.08 -32.13 -11.67
N LEU A 186 9.91 -31.57 -11.40
CA LEU A 186 9.73 -30.31 -10.71
C LEU A 186 8.51 -30.42 -9.81
N PHE A 187 8.54 -29.73 -8.70
CA PHE A 187 7.35 -29.45 -7.92
C PHE A 187 7.26 -27.95 -7.64
N THR A 188 6.03 -27.49 -7.45
CA THR A 188 5.76 -26.11 -7.08
C THR A 188 4.89 -26.11 -5.84
N LEU A 189 5.25 -25.31 -4.85
CA LEU A 189 4.44 -25.00 -3.70
C LEU A 189 4.04 -23.51 -3.76
N VAL A 190 2.79 -23.23 -3.43
CA VAL A 190 2.23 -21.89 -3.33
C VAL A 190 1.55 -21.78 -1.98
N GLY A 191 1.98 -20.81 -1.17
CA GLY A 191 1.49 -20.61 0.20
C GLY A 191 1.48 -19.15 0.62
N SER A 192 1.02 -18.89 1.85
CA SER A 192 1.09 -17.58 2.50
C SER A 192 2.47 -17.39 3.16
N ASP A 193 2.60 -16.44 4.10
CA ASP A 193 3.84 -16.19 4.83
C ASP A 193 4.33 -17.43 5.60
N SER A 194 3.46 -18.41 5.88
CA SER A 194 3.83 -19.72 6.46
C SER A 194 4.91 -20.44 5.62
N LEU A 195 4.77 -20.42 4.30
CA LEU A 195 5.72 -21.06 3.39
C LEU A 195 7.07 -20.33 3.38
N ASP A 196 7.08 -18.98 3.38
CA ASP A 196 8.34 -18.21 3.47
C ASP A 196 9.07 -18.47 4.78
N ILE A 197 8.34 -18.54 5.91
CA ILE A 197 8.91 -18.87 7.22
C ILE A 197 9.50 -20.28 7.20
N ALA A 198 8.79 -21.26 6.64
CA ALA A 198 9.28 -22.64 6.53
C ALA A 198 10.56 -22.72 5.68
N VAL A 199 10.57 -22.11 4.50
CA VAL A 199 11.73 -22.07 3.59
C VAL A 199 12.94 -21.40 4.27
N ARG A 200 12.72 -20.29 5.00
CA ARG A 200 13.81 -19.57 5.70
C ARG A 200 14.33 -20.29 6.93
N SER A 201 13.46 -20.98 7.67
CA SER A 201 13.83 -21.62 8.93
C SER A 201 14.63 -22.91 8.70
N VAL A 202 14.24 -23.70 7.70
CA VAL A 202 14.91 -24.97 7.38
C VAL A 202 15.98 -24.78 6.31
N GLY A 203 15.85 -23.77 5.45
CA GLY A 203 16.67 -23.55 4.27
C GLY A 203 16.07 -24.20 3.02
N PRO A 204 16.23 -23.60 1.82
CA PRO A 204 15.58 -24.07 0.60
C PRO A 204 16.00 -25.50 0.23
N ASP A 205 17.30 -25.81 0.29
CA ASP A 205 17.84 -27.12 -0.08
C ASP A 205 17.34 -28.22 0.88
N ASN A 206 17.31 -27.93 2.18
CA ASN A 206 16.83 -28.89 3.19
C ASN A 206 15.32 -29.13 3.07
N LEU A 207 14.52 -28.10 2.78
CA LEU A 207 13.09 -28.26 2.54
C LEU A 207 12.83 -29.11 1.28
N GLU A 208 13.62 -28.88 0.22
CA GLU A 208 13.58 -29.68 -0.99
C GLU A 208 13.93 -31.15 -0.71
N GLU A 209 15.02 -31.42 0.01
CA GLU A 209 15.40 -32.78 0.40
C GLU A 209 14.33 -33.49 1.25
N GLN A 210 13.73 -32.79 2.21
CA GLN A 210 12.65 -33.32 3.04
C GLN A 210 11.40 -33.66 2.22
N LEU A 211 11.00 -32.77 1.31
CA LEU A 211 9.88 -33.01 0.39
C LEU A 211 10.14 -34.20 -0.52
N ILE A 212 11.33 -34.28 -1.13
CA ILE A 212 11.70 -35.40 -2.00
C ILE A 212 11.66 -36.72 -1.22
N THR A 213 12.16 -36.73 0.01
CA THR A 213 12.14 -37.91 0.88
C THR A 213 10.72 -38.38 1.17
N LEU A 214 9.81 -37.45 1.49
CA LEU A 214 8.40 -37.77 1.76
C LEU A 214 7.66 -38.19 0.50
N ILE A 215 7.95 -37.58 -0.64
CA ILE A 215 7.40 -37.99 -1.95
C ILE A 215 7.84 -39.42 -2.28
N GLN A 216 9.11 -39.77 -2.04
CA GLN A 216 9.62 -41.13 -2.26
C GLN A 216 8.86 -42.14 -1.39
N GLN A 217 8.67 -41.85 -0.10
CA GLN A 217 7.89 -42.70 0.80
C GLN A 217 6.42 -42.83 0.36
N GLY A 218 5.82 -41.75 -0.12
CA GLY A 218 4.45 -41.77 -0.63
C GLY A 218 4.29 -42.62 -1.89
N VAL A 219 5.31 -42.64 -2.76
CA VAL A 219 5.34 -43.46 -3.97
C VAL A 219 5.45 -44.96 -3.63
N ASP A 220 6.19 -45.33 -2.59
CA ASP A 220 6.35 -46.74 -2.17
C ASP A 220 5.04 -47.37 -1.63
N HIS A 221 4.00 -46.55 -1.41
CA HIS A 221 2.69 -46.95 -0.91
C HIS A 221 1.55 -46.89 -1.94
N VAL A 222 1.85 -46.54 -3.20
CA VAL A 222 0.91 -46.46 -4.33
C VAL A 222 1.07 -47.68 -5.24
#